data_AF-H6KZZ5-F1
#
_entry.id   AF-H6KZZ5-F1
#
_cell.length_a   1.000
_cell.length_b   1.000
_cell.length_c   1.000
_cell.angle_alpha   90.00
_cell.angle_beta   90.00
_cell.angle_gamma   90.00
#
_symmetry.space_group_name_H-M   'P 1'
#
loop_
_entity.id
_entity.type
_entity.pdbx_description
1 polymer ?
#
loop_
_entity_poly.entity_id
_entity_poly.type
_entity_poly.pdbx_seq_one_letter_code
_entity_poly.pdbx_strand_id
1 'polypeptide(L)'
;MKNQLKYALLLLLSLQLLWACGDDEPLCEDTLWYEDTDADGLGNPAISKTACEQPTGYVDNSLDNDDTSPYVVNEVDETLFITTDGNVTINRVPCTLSDGTETECFEIVSKHTPTDHQMGPWCPEHISDGPEDGGLWMDNGVLYDVDGPFIENLAVFYNDTSWKMHDANGNVYRFTTQQECEQGADPNIEDQYMNMCAQCLPSWVNAQERYLIPVRPTIQANSTTLGDGPTLDQAGVSYGPLVRGLAFNGVRFDHPADVNTILAGYQIAPVDDAGGHVNNRLGYHYHGDMGLTTRIAQADGHAPMIGYALDGHGLYAQYDVNGNEPTDLDECRGHYDEIRGYHYHVMPLENNEILECYHGAWAE
;
A
#
# COMPACT_ATOMS: atom_id res chain seq x y z
N MET A 1 -32.35 45.14 93.76
CA MET A 1 -31.30 45.13 92.72
C MET A 1 -30.78 43.69 92.64
N LYS A 2 -31.17 42.93 91.59
CA LYS A 2 -30.33 42.54 90.42
C LYS A 2 -29.14 41.65 90.85
N ASN A 3 -28.81 40.49 90.29
CA ASN A 3 -29.32 39.64 89.21
C ASN A 3 -28.43 38.36 89.23
N GLN A 4 -29.03 37.18 89.12
CA GLN A 4 -28.69 36.11 88.14
C GLN A 4 -27.21 35.67 88.01
N LEU A 5 -26.84 34.43 88.35
CA LEU A 5 -27.00 33.19 87.54
C LEU A 5 -26.04 33.15 86.33
N LYS A 6 -25.42 31.97 86.16
CA LYS A 6 -24.62 31.46 85.02
C LYS A 6 -23.12 31.63 85.18
N TYR A 7 -22.41 30.56 85.53
CA TYR A 7 -21.15 30.11 84.90
C TYR A 7 -20.86 28.66 85.34
N ALA A 8 -21.81 27.77 85.07
CA ALA A 8 -21.64 26.33 85.21
C ALA A 8 -22.04 25.66 83.88
N LEU A 9 -21.39 26.05 82.78
CA LEU A 9 -21.52 25.37 81.48
C LEU A 9 -20.49 25.92 80.48
N LEU A 10 -19.20 25.58 80.61
CA LEU A 10 -18.19 25.86 79.57
C LEU A 10 -16.89 25.06 79.81
N LEU A 11 -17.03 23.74 79.96
CA LEU A 11 -15.89 22.82 80.02
C LEU A 11 -16.25 21.46 79.40
N LEU A 12 -17.02 21.50 78.31
CA LEU A 12 -17.51 20.31 77.57
C LEU A 12 -17.64 20.60 76.06
N LEU A 13 -16.82 21.50 75.52
CA LEU A 13 -16.85 21.83 74.08
C LEU A 13 -15.45 22.11 73.50
N SER A 14 -14.47 21.29 73.87
CA SER A 14 -13.16 21.28 73.19
C SER A 14 -12.57 19.87 73.06
N LEU A 15 -13.44 18.85 73.09
CA LEU A 15 -13.07 17.44 72.91
C LEU A 15 -14.03 16.73 71.92
N GLN A 16 -14.48 17.44 70.89
CA GLN A 16 -15.31 16.88 69.79
C GLN A 16 -14.97 17.51 68.43
N LEU A 17 -13.69 17.69 68.11
CA LEU A 17 -13.24 18.11 66.77
C LEU A 17 -12.11 17.22 66.23
N LEU A 18 -12.04 15.96 66.67
CA LEU A 18 -11.18 14.92 66.08
C LEU A 18 -11.98 13.71 65.56
N TRP A 19 -13.27 13.91 65.27
CA TRP A 19 -14.13 12.89 64.65
C TRP A 19 -14.93 13.50 63.50
N ALA A 20 -14.18 14.10 62.57
CA ALA A 20 -14.65 14.45 61.24
C ALA A 20 -13.52 14.16 60.23
N CYS A 21 -12.95 12.95 60.32
CA CYS A 21 -12.58 12.24 59.10
C CYS A 21 -13.87 11.52 58.70
N GLY A 22 -14.73 12.23 57.96
CA GLY A 22 -15.70 11.55 57.11
C GLY A 22 -14.86 10.84 56.07
N ASP A 23 -15.02 9.52 56.03
CA ASP A 23 -14.65 8.59 54.98
C ASP A 23 -13.64 9.16 53.97
N ASP A 24 -12.37 8.73 54.09
CA ASP A 24 -11.46 8.71 52.95
C ASP A 24 -12.07 7.72 51.92
N GLU A 25 -13.16 8.13 51.26
CA GLU A 25 -13.53 7.59 49.96
C GLU A 25 -12.25 7.79 49.12
N PRO A 26 -11.63 6.72 48.61
CA PRO A 26 -10.49 6.90 47.73
C PRO A 26 -11.00 7.83 46.62
N LEU A 27 -10.36 9.00 46.46
CA LEU A 27 -10.55 9.86 45.31
C LEU A 27 -10.20 9.01 44.09
N CYS A 28 -11.19 8.33 43.54
CA CYS A 28 -11.02 7.59 42.33
C CYS A 28 -11.19 8.55 41.18
N GLU A 29 -10.14 8.62 40.36
CA GLU A 29 -10.16 9.42 39.15
C GLU A 29 -10.99 8.65 38.12
N ASP A 30 -12.17 9.19 37.84
CA ASP A 30 -13.09 8.66 36.85
C ASP A 30 -12.36 8.52 35.50
N THR A 31 -12.18 7.28 35.05
CA THR A 31 -11.58 6.95 33.76
C THR A 31 -12.69 6.66 32.76
N LEU A 32 -12.49 7.05 31.49
CA LEU A 32 -13.40 6.71 30.41
C LEU A 32 -13.04 5.32 29.89
N TRP A 33 -14.02 4.42 29.88
CA TRP A 33 -13.89 3.05 29.41
C TRP A 33 -14.78 2.83 28.20
N TYR A 34 -14.34 2.02 27.25
CA TYR A 34 -15.01 1.73 25.98
C TYR A 34 -15.38 0.25 25.92
N GLU A 35 -16.54 -0.07 25.36
CA GLU A 35 -17.05 -1.46 25.30
C GLU A 35 -16.10 -2.35 24.48
N ASP A 36 -15.84 -3.55 24.97
CA ASP A 36 -14.98 -4.58 24.37
C ASP A 36 -15.77 -5.91 24.43
N THR A 37 -16.67 -6.05 23.48
CA THR A 37 -17.67 -7.10 23.31
C THR A 37 -17.05 -8.40 22.78
N ASP A 38 -16.06 -8.31 21.89
CA ASP A 38 -15.36 -9.48 21.33
C ASP A 38 -14.10 -9.89 22.10
N ALA A 39 -13.68 -9.07 23.07
CA ALA A 39 -12.61 -9.33 24.02
C ALA A 39 -11.20 -9.37 23.41
N ASP A 40 -10.94 -8.57 22.37
CA ASP A 40 -9.60 -8.40 21.81
C ASP A 40 -8.74 -7.34 22.53
N GLY A 41 -9.34 -6.62 23.47
CA GLY A 41 -8.65 -5.61 24.27
C GLY A 41 -8.70 -4.20 23.67
N LEU A 42 -9.41 -4.00 22.56
CA LEU A 42 -9.69 -2.70 21.98
C LEU A 42 -11.14 -2.28 22.25
N GLY A 43 -11.35 -0.97 22.39
CA GLY A 43 -12.63 -0.45 22.84
C GLY A 43 -13.40 0.31 21.77
N ASN A 44 -14.72 0.08 21.75
CA ASN A 44 -15.69 0.72 20.87
C ASN A 44 -15.82 2.24 21.13
N PRO A 45 -15.36 3.14 20.23
CA PRO A 45 -15.44 4.58 20.44
C PRO A 45 -16.89 5.10 20.48
N ALA A 46 -17.85 4.36 19.92
CA ALA A 46 -19.26 4.72 19.94
C ALA A 46 -19.95 4.37 21.27
N ILE A 47 -19.39 3.46 22.07
CA ILE A 47 -19.98 2.99 23.33
C ILE A 47 -18.96 3.12 24.46
N SER A 48 -19.10 4.18 25.25
CA SER A 48 -18.24 4.42 26.42
C SER A 48 -19.04 4.65 27.70
N LYS A 49 -18.41 4.34 28.84
CA LYS A 49 -18.91 4.66 30.17
C LYS A 49 -17.78 5.18 31.05
N THR A 50 -18.11 6.05 31.99
CA THR A 50 -17.17 6.53 33.00
C THR A 50 -17.25 5.67 34.25
N ALA A 51 -16.10 5.20 34.74
CA ALA A 51 -16.01 4.43 35.98
C ALA A 51 -14.62 4.53 36.61
N CYS A 52 -14.58 4.36 37.94
CA CYS A 52 -13.35 4.37 38.72
C CYS A 52 -12.47 3.12 38.54
N GLU A 53 -13.08 1.97 38.30
CA GLU A 53 -12.41 0.70 38.00
C GLU A 53 -12.92 0.18 36.66
N GLN A 54 -12.09 -0.62 35.96
CA GLN A 54 -12.43 -1.23 34.68
C GLN A 54 -13.74 -2.03 34.77
N PRO A 55 -14.82 -1.60 34.10
CA PRO A 55 -16.03 -2.38 34.00
C PRO A 55 -15.77 -3.69 33.25
N THR A 56 -16.43 -4.77 33.62
CA THR A 56 -16.35 -6.03 32.85
C THR A 56 -16.81 -5.81 31.41
N GLY A 57 -15.99 -6.25 30.45
CA GLY A 57 -16.21 -6.09 29.01
C GLY A 57 -15.95 -4.69 28.48
N TYR A 58 -15.07 -3.92 29.14
CA TYR A 58 -14.67 -2.57 28.71
C TYR A 58 -13.16 -2.37 28.88
N VAL A 59 -12.52 -1.57 28.03
CA VAL A 59 -11.09 -1.22 28.05
C VAL A 59 -10.86 0.29 28.04
N ASP A 60 -9.64 0.77 28.32
CA ASP A 60 -9.31 2.20 28.48
C ASP A 60 -8.86 2.89 27.18
N ASN A 61 -9.05 2.22 26.04
CA ASN A 61 -8.73 2.75 24.71
C ASN A 61 -9.98 2.76 23.82
N SER A 62 -9.97 3.57 22.77
CA SER A 62 -11.11 3.75 21.85
C SER A 62 -10.75 3.34 20.42
N LEU A 63 -10.05 2.21 20.29
CA LEU A 63 -9.32 1.85 19.07
C LEU A 63 -10.05 0.83 18.19
N ASP A 64 -11.28 0.42 18.54
CA ASP A 64 -12.01 -0.58 17.76
C ASP A 64 -13.35 -0.06 17.21
N ASN A 65 -13.42 0.08 15.89
CA ASN A 65 -14.63 0.50 15.19
C ASN A 65 -15.61 -0.65 14.89
N ASP A 66 -15.27 -1.92 15.17
CA ASP A 66 -16.13 -3.10 15.00
C ASP A 66 -15.99 -4.09 16.15
N ASP A 67 -16.69 -3.76 17.22
CA ASP A 67 -16.76 -4.48 18.50
C ASP A 67 -17.59 -5.77 18.40
N THR A 68 -17.48 -6.48 17.28
CA THR A 68 -18.10 -7.79 17.05
C THR A 68 -17.11 -8.81 16.50
N SER A 69 -15.86 -8.42 16.29
CA SER A 69 -14.79 -9.20 15.70
C SER A 69 -13.49 -8.95 16.47
N PRO A 70 -12.86 -10.00 17.05
CA PRO A 70 -11.68 -9.85 17.90
C PRO A 70 -10.38 -9.55 17.12
N TYR A 71 -10.51 -8.91 15.97
CA TYR A 71 -9.44 -8.58 15.05
C TYR A 71 -9.42 -7.08 14.84
N VAL A 72 -8.27 -6.48 15.07
CA VAL A 72 -7.99 -5.09 14.72
C VAL A 72 -8.18 -4.90 13.23
N VAL A 73 -9.05 -3.97 12.86
CA VAL A 73 -9.25 -3.54 11.47
C VAL A 73 -9.12 -2.03 11.41
N ASN A 74 -8.00 -1.59 10.84
CA ASN A 74 -7.76 -0.19 10.52
C ASN A 74 -8.49 0.18 9.23
N GLU A 75 -9.30 1.23 9.30
CA GLU A 75 -9.90 1.82 8.10
C GLU A 75 -8.82 2.44 7.22
N VAL A 76 -9.13 2.50 5.92
CA VAL A 76 -8.32 3.23 4.95
C VAL A 76 -8.32 4.71 5.34
N ASP A 77 -7.14 5.29 5.52
CA ASP A 77 -6.97 6.71 5.83
C ASP A 77 -6.76 7.46 4.51
N GLU A 78 -7.82 8.13 4.03
CA GLU A 78 -7.75 8.89 2.78
C GLU A 78 -6.77 10.07 2.83
N THR A 79 -6.38 10.51 4.04
CA THR A 79 -5.49 11.66 4.22
C THR A 79 -4.03 11.33 3.91
N LEU A 80 -3.69 10.04 3.82
CA LEU A 80 -2.36 9.59 3.40
C LEU A 80 -2.12 9.77 1.89
N PHE A 81 -3.18 9.86 1.08
CA PHE A 81 -3.03 10.07 -0.35
C PHE A 81 -2.66 11.52 -0.70
N ILE A 82 -1.74 11.68 -1.66
CA ILE A 82 -1.27 12.98 -2.14
C ILE A 82 -2.31 13.57 -3.10
N THR A 83 -3.19 14.40 -2.57
CA THR A 83 -4.24 15.08 -3.36
C THR A 83 -3.91 16.53 -3.70
N THR A 84 -2.88 17.11 -3.06
CA THR A 84 -2.54 18.54 -3.19
C THR A 84 -2.04 18.96 -4.56
N ASP A 85 -1.51 18.01 -5.35
CA ASP A 85 -1.05 18.25 -6.72
C ASP A 85 -2.18 18.17 -7.77
N GLY A 86 -3.38 17.72 -7.36
CA GLY A 86 -4.54 17.55 -8.24
C GLY A 86 -4.44 16.35 -9.19
N ASN A 87 -3.51 15.42 -8.95
CA ASN A 87 -3.38 14.17 -9.69
C ASN A 87 -4.28 13.07 -9.13
N VAL A 88 -4.59 13.13 -7.83
CA VAL A 88 -5.48 12.22 -7.13
C VAL A 88 -6.70 12.98 -6.60
N THR A 89 -7.89 12.43 -6.80
CA THR A 89 -9.12 12.89 -6.13
C THR A 89 -9.83 11.72 -5.48
N ILE A 90 -10.37 11.94 -4.29
CA ILE A 90 -11.02 10.90 -3.49
C ILE A 90 -12.43 11.33 -3.14
N ASN A 91 -13.41 10.46 -3.38
CA ASN A 91 -14.79 10.62 -2.93
C ASN A 91 -15.25 9.37 -2.21
N ARG A 92 -16.08 9.53 -1.18
CA ARG A 92 -16.74 8.39 -0.53
C ARG A 92 -18.03 8.06 -1.28
N VAL A 93 -18.20 6.80 -1.67
CA VAL A 93 -19.36 6.31 -2.45
C VAL A 93 -19.87 4.98 -1.90
N PRO A 94 -21.17 4.67 -2.00
CA PRO A 94 -21.65 3.32 -1.72
C PRO A 94 -21.08 2.33 -2.76
N CYS A 95 -20.72 1.14 -2.32
CA CYS A 95 -20.19 0.07 -3.17
C CYS A 95 -20.68 -1.31 -2.69
N THR A 96 -20.51 -2.32 -3.53
CA THR A 96 -20.74 -3.72 -3.18
C THR A 96 -19.44 -4.48 -3.36
N LEU A 97 -19.00 -5.17 -2.31
CA LEU A 97 -17.75 -5.95 -2.33
C LEU A 97 -17.94 -7.27 -3.08
N SER A 98 -16.82 -7.94 -3.38
CA SER A 98 -16.74 -9.21 -4.10
C SER A 98 -17.51 -10.36 -3.43
N ASP A 99 -17.76 -10.27 -2.12
CA ASP A 99 -18.56 -11.22 -1.34
C ASP A 99 -20.07 -10.86 -1.27
N GLY A 100 -20.48 -9.76 -1.89
CA GLY A 100 -21.84 -9.24 -1.90
C GLY A 100 -22.17 -8.26 -0.77
N THR A 101 -21.22 -7.92 0.10
CA THR A 101 -21.41 -6.97 1.19
C THR A 101 -21.64 -5.55 0.64
N GLU A 102 -22.73 -4.88 1.05
CA GLU A 102 -22.98 -3.47 0.74
C GLU A 102 -22.33 -2.58 1.81
N THR A 103 -21.47 -1.65 1.39
CA THR A 103 -20.69 -0.78 2.29
C THR A 103 -20.34 0.55 1.61
N GLU A 104 -19.43 1.33 2.20
CA GLU A 104 -18.80 2.50 1.59
C GLU A 104 -17.39 2.19 1.11
N CYS A 105 -17.03 2.73 -0.05
CA CYS A 105 -15.70 2.70 -0.62
C CYS A 105 -15.20 4.14 -0.85
N PHE A 106 -13.88 4.30 -0.83
CA PHE A 106 -13.24 5.42 -1.46
C PHE A 106 -13.13 5.17 -2.97
N GLU A 107 -13.78 6.04 -3.73
CA GLU A 107 -13.55 6.20 -5.15
C GLU A 107 -12.33 7.11 -5.37
N ILE A 108 -11.24 6.51 -5.82
CA ILE A 108 -9.97 7.19 -6.07
C ILE A 108 -9.81 7.33 -7.58
N VAL A 109 -9.76 8.56 -8.06
CA VAL A 109 -9.44 8.88 -9.46
C VAL A 109 -8.01 9.38 -9.51
N SER A 110 -7.18 8.73 -10.32
CA SER A 110 -5.76 9.03 -10.45
C SER A 110 -5.37 9.30 -11.90
N LYS A 111 -4.49 10.28 -12.10
CA LYS A 111 -3.86 10.58 -13.41
C LYS A 111 -2.56 9.84 -13.65
N HIS A 112 -2.04 9.12 -12.65
CA HIS A 112 -0.81 8.33 -12.79
C HIS A 112 0.40 9.19 -13.20
N THR A 113 0.52 10.35 -12.59
CA THR A 113 1.63 11.30 -12.81
C THR A 113 2.19 11.73 -11.45
N PRO A 114 2.89 10.85 -10.74
CA PRO A 114 3.36 11.10 -9.38
C PRO A 114 4.32 12.29 -9.35
N THR A 115 4.35 13.00 -8.21
CA THR A 115 5.18 14.19 -7.99
C THR A 115 6.19 14.03 -6.85
N ASP A 116 6.16 12.89 -6.15
CA ASP A 116 7.03 12.57 -5.02
C ASP A 116 8.39 11.98 -5.43
N HIS A 117 8.54 11.57 -6.69
CA HIS A 117 9.80 11.12 -7.28
C HIS A 117 9.86 11.50 -8.77
N GLN A 118 11.06 11.38 -9.35
CA GLN A 118 11.28 11.56 -10.77
C GLN A 118 10.95 10.24 -11.50
N MET A 119 10.15 10.31 -12.56
CA MET A 119 9.92 9.18 -13.46
C MET A 119 11.03 9.09 -14.50
N GLY A 120 11.46 7.86 -14.79
CA GLY A 120 12.60 7.60 -15.66
C GLY A 120 13.96 7.97 -15.03
N PRO A 121 15.07 7.68 -15.72
CA PRO A 121 15.14 7.16 -17.09
C PRO A 121 14.78 5.67 -17.21
N TRP A 122 14.66 5.20 -18.45
CA TRP A 122 14.32 3.81 -18.78
C TRP A 122 15.34 3.22 -19.75
N CYS A 123 15.58 3.91 -20.86
CA CYS A 123 16.49 3.44 -21.90
C CYS A 123 17.67 4.39 -22.10
N PRO A 124 18.92 3.88 -22.08
CA PRO A 124 20.09 4.67 -22.41
C PRO A 124 20.04 5.14 -23.87
N GLU A 125 20.75 6.22 -24.19
CA GLU A 125 20.81 6.74 -25.57
C GLU A 125 21.91 6.06 -26.38
N HIS A 126 22.97 5.60 -25.70
CA HIS A 126 24.18 5.05 -26.31
C HIS A 126 24.76 3.90 -25.48
N ILE A 127 25.46 2.96 -26.15
CA ILE A 127 26.13 1.81 -25.50
C ILE A 127 27.27 2.17 -24.53
N SER A 128 27.58 3.46 -24.38
CA SER A 128 28.57 3.95 -23.41
C SER A 128 27.95 4.59 -22.18
N ASP A 129 26.63 4.72 -22.17
CA ASP A 129 25.89 5.37 -21.09
C ASP A 129 25.89 4.49 -19.85
N GLY A 130 25.90 5.12 -18.69
CA GLY A 130 25.96 4.45 -17.40
C GLY A 130 24.59 3.99 -16.92
N PRO A 131 24.53 3.28 -15.77
CA PRO A 131 23.27 2.88 -15.14
C PRO A 131 22.36 4.06 -14.81
N GLU A 132 22.90 5.26 -14.56
CA GLU A 132 22.13 6.48 -14.30
C GLU A 132 21.28 6.99 -15.48
N ASP A 133 21.55 6.49 -16.69
CA ASP A 133 20.85 6.85 -17.93
C ASP A 133 19.84 5.77 -18.35
N GLY A 134 19.76 4.67 -17.60
CA GLY A 134 18.90 3.52 -17.85
C GLY A 134 17.97 3.23 -16.68
N GLY A 135 17.08 2.26 -16.89
CA GLY A 135 16.23 1.70 -15.84
C GLY A 135 16.69 0.31 -15.42
N LEU A 136 15.76 -0.46 -14.88
CA LEU A 136 15.96 -1.80 -14.34
C LEU A 136 15.18 -2.82 -15.18
N TRP A 137 15.83 -3.96 -15.44
CA TRP A 137 15.23 -5.09 -16.16
C TRP A 137 15.23 -6.34 -15.31
N MET A 138 14.05 -6.94 -15.15
CA MET A 138 13.86 -8.19 -14.42
C MET A 138 13.90 -9.36 -15.40
N ASP A 139 14.85 -10.28 -15.22
CA ASP A 139 14.89 -11.52 -15.99
C ASP A 139 15.35 -12.69 -15.13
N ASN A 140 14.59 -13.78 -15.16
CA ASN A 140 14.87 -15.03 -14.45
C ASN A 140 15.17 -14.86 -12.95
N GLY A 141 14.43 -13.98 -12.26
CA GLY A 141 14.60 -13.72 -10.83
C GLY A 141 15.85 -12.91 -10.49
N VAL A 142 16.41 -12.19 -11.47
CA VAL A 142 17.56 -11.29 -11.30
C VAL A 142 17.22 -9.93 -11.87
N LEU A 143 17.64 -8.89 -11.16
CA LEU A 143 17.51 -7.51 -11.59
C LEU A 143 18.82 -7.03 -12.23
N TYR A 144 18.72 -6.38 -13.38
CA TYR A 144 19.85 -5.84 -14.13
C TYR A 144 19.66 -4.35 -14.38
N ASP A 145 20.72 -3.57 -14.23
CA ASP A 145 20.76 -2.20 -14.76
C ASP A 145 20.77 -2.25 -16.30
N VAL A 146 19.84 -1.54 -16.93
CA VAL A 146 19.78 -1.39 -18.39
C VAL A 146 20.69 -0.25 -18.80
N ASP A 147 21.99 -0.43 -18.60
CA ASP A 147 23.02 0.50 -19.05
C ASP A 147 23.43 0.23 -20.51
N GLY A 148 24.26 1.12 -21.06
CA GLY A 148 24.78 0.96 -22.42
C GLY A 148 25.53 -0.37 -22.63
N PRO A 149 26.46 -0.76 -21.74
CA PRO A 149 27.13 -2.06 -21.78
C PRO A 149 26.20 -3.28 -21.76
N PHE A 150 25.11 -3.25 -20.99
CA PHE A 150 24.08 -4.29 -20.99
C PHE A 150 23.44 -4.41 -22.37
N ILE A 151 23.03 -3.29 -22.97
CA ILE A 151 22.44 -3.24 -24.32
C ILE A 151 23.40 -3.79 -25.39
N GLU A 152 24.69 -3.42 -25.35
CA GLU A 152 25.71 -3.94 -26.27
C GLU A 152 25.87 -5.47 -26.15
N ASN A 153 25.69 -6.01 -24.94
CA ASN A 153 25.95 -7.41 -24.62
C ASN A 153 24.72 -8.34 -24.74
N LEU A 154 23.53 -7.83 -25.11
CA LEU A 154 22.28 -8.60 -25.19
C LEU A 154 22.40 -9.90 -25.99
N ALA A 155 23.12 -9.88 -27.13
CA ALA A 155 23.30 -11.05 -27.96
C ALA A 155 24.09 -12.18 -27.27
N VAL A 156 25.06 -11.81 -26.43
CA VAL A 156 25.83 -12.77 -25.63
C VAL A 156 25.02 -13.22 -24.42
N PHE A 157 24.35 -12.27 -23.76
CA PHE A 157 23.51 -12.51 -22.59
C PHE A 157 22.42 -13.56 -22.87
N TYR A 158 21.65 -13.39 -23.94
CA TYR A 158 20.61 -14.34 -24.35
C TYR A 158 21.12 -15.47 -25.27
N ASN A 159 22.42 -15.49 -25.60
CA ASN A 159 23.02 -16.43 -26.54
C ASN A 159 22.26 -16.49 -27.89
N ASP A 160 21.89 -15.32 -28.42
CA ASP A 160 21.17 -15.15 -29.69
C ASP A 160 21.66 -13.91 -30.44
N THR A 161 22.27 -14.12 -31.60
CA THR A 161 22.81 -13.05 -32.46
C THR A 161 21.76 -12.17 -33.14
N SER A 162 20.48 -12.48 -32.95
CA SER A 162 19.36 -11.71 -33.48
C SER A 162 19.12 -10.42 -32.69
N TRP A 163 19.61 -10.34 -31.45
CA TRP A 163 19.66 -9.10 -30.66
C TRP A 163 20.59 -8.06 -31.29
N LYS A 164 20.01 -6.92 -31.69
CA LYS A 164 20.64 -5.82 -32.43
C LYS A 164 20.02 -4.47 -32.03
N MET A 165 19.98 -4.20 -30.73
CA MET A 165 19.31 -3.02 -30.16
C MET A 165 20.12 -1.71 -30.28
N HIS A 166 21.20 -1.69 -31.07
CA HIS A 166 21.97 -0.48 -31.32
C HIS A 166 22.50 -0.44 -32.75
N ASP A 167 22.80 0.76 -33.24
CA ASP A 167 23.42 0.96 -34.54
C ASP A 167 24.95 0.75 -34.50
N ALA A 168 25.60 0.86 -35.67
CA ALA A 168 27.05 0.69 -35.79
C ALA A 168 27.88 1.80 -35.12
N ASN A 169 27.26 2.93 -34.76
CA ASN A 169 27.90 3.99 -34.01
C ASN A 169 27.71 3.83 -32.50
N GLY A 170 26.84 2.92 -32.06
CA GLY A 170 26.52 2.67 -30.67
C GLY A 170 25.24 3.37 -30.18
N ASN A 171 24.47 4.03 -31.04
CA ASN A 171 23.20 4.63 -30.64
C ASN A 171 22.17 3.53 -30.39
N VAL A 172 21.53 3.54 -29.23
CA VAL A 172 20.51 2.57 -28.85
C VAL A 172 19.21 2.86 -29.58
N TYR A 173 18.58 1.82 -30.12
CA TYR A 173 17.26 1.91 -30.72
C TYR A 173 16.22 1.92 -29.58
N ARG A 174 15.48 3.03 -29.46
CA ARG A 174 14.48 3.25 -28.42
C ARG A 174 13.24 3.91 -29.01
N PHE A 175 12.11 3.76 -28.32
CA PHE A 175 10.92 4.54 -28.68
C PHE A 175 11.16 6.03 -28.39
N THR A 176 11.00 6.86 -29.40
CA THR A 176 11.25 8.30 -29.37
C THR A 176 9.99 9.13 -29.63
N THR A 177 8.87 8.47 -29.97
CA THR A 177 7.59 9.12 -30.25
C THR A 177 6.44 8.42 -29.53
N GLN A 178 5.35 9.16 -29.31
CA GLN A 178 4.09 8.61 -28.80
C GLN A 178 3.60 7.43 -29.67
N GLN A 179 3.70 7.53 -31.01
CA GLN A 179 3.25 6.46 -31.90
C GLN A 179 4.06 5.17 -31.72
N GLU A 180 5.39 5.27 -31.58
CA GLU A 180 6.25 4.12 -31.32
C GLU A 180 5.92 3.48 -29.96
N CYS A 181 5.67 4.30 -28.95
CA CYS A 181 5.17 3.81 -27.66
C CYS A 181 3.81 3.09 -27.80
N GLU A 182 2.86 3.65 -28.56
CA GLU A 182 1.52 3.07 -28.82
C GLU A 182 1.56 1.72 -29.54
N GLN A 183 2.42 1.59 -30.54
CA GLN A 183 2.44 0.45 -31.46
C GLN A 183 3.49 -0.59 -31.07
N GLY A 184 4.59 -0.16 -30.46
CA GLY A 184 5.69 -1.03 -30.04
C GLY A 184 5.41 -1.81 -28.75
N ALA A 185 4.46 -1.34 -27.93
CA ALA A 185 4.00 -2.03 -26.72
C ALA A 185 2.80 -2.98 -26.96
N ASP A 186 2.41 -3.23 -28.21
CA ASP A 186 1.38 -4.23 -28.54
C ASP A 186 1.97 -5.66 -28.40
N PRO A 187 1.26 -6.62 -27.77
CA PRO A 187 1.70 -8.02 -27.70
C PRO A 187 1.99 -8.66 -29.07
N ASN A 188 1.39 -8.14 -30.15
CA ASN A 188 1.67 -8.54 -31.53
C ASN A 188 2.67 -7.57 -32.17
N ILE A 189 3.90 -7.59 -31.65
CA ILE A 189 4.98 -6.69 -32.06
C ILE A 189 5.23 -6.81 -33.57
N GLU A 190 5.07 -5.72 -34.30
CA GLU A 190 5.45 -5.65 -35.71
C GLU A 190 6.97 -5.61 -35.88
N ASP A 191 7.48 -6.17 -36.99
CA ASP A 191 8.93 -6.25 -37.28
C ASP A 191 9.69 -4.92 -37.08
N GLN A 192 9.04 -3.78 -37.35
CA GLN A 192 9.63 -2.44 -37.21
C GLN A 192 9.84 -2.00 -35.75
N TYR A 193 9.20 -2.65 -34.79
CA TYR A 193 9.33 -2.40 -33.35
C TYR A 193 10.16 -3.46 -32.64
N MET A 194 10.69 -4.45 -33.36
CA MET A 194 11.62 -5.42 -32.78
C MET A 194 13.01 -4.80 -32.56
N ASN A 195 13.79 -5.33 -31.61
CA ASN A 195 15.12 -4.82 -31.26
C ASN A 195 15.11 -3.36 -30.77
N MET A 196 14.12 -3.01 -29.95
CA MET A 196 13.95 -1.67 -29.39
C MET A 196 13.94 -1.74 -27.86
N CYS A 197 14.60 -0.78 -27.22
CA CYS A 197 14.39 -0.51 -25.82
C CYS A 197 13.08 0.30 -25.68
N ALA A 198 12.11 -0.28 -24.99
CA ALA A 198 10.78 0.29 -24.85
C ALA A 198 10.79 1.41 -23.82
N GLN A 199 10.58 2.63 -24.28
CA GLN A 199 10.47 3.81 -23.44
C GLN A 199 9.24 4.63 -23.83
N CYS A 200 8.38 4.90 -22.85
CA CYS A 200 7.23 5.76 -23.01
C CYS A 200 7.36 6.94 -22.06
N LEU A 201 7.19 8.16 -22.57
CA LEU A 201 7.27 9.35 -21.72
C LEU A 201 5.89 9.68 -21.12
N PRO A 202 5.82 10.13 -19.85
CA PRO A 202 4.57 10.56 -19.23
C PRO A 202 3.84 11.65 -20.02
N SER A 203 4.58 12.51 -20.73
CA SER A 203 4.00 13.58 -21.56
C SER A 203 3.27 13.08 -22.82
N TRP A 204 3.42 11.82 -23.19
CA TRP A 204 2.78 11.21 -24.35
C TRP A 204 1.45 10.53 -24.01
N VAL A 205 1.19 10.29 -22.73
CA VAL A 205 0.01 9.54 -22.28
C VAL A 205 -0.87 10.44 -21.42
N ASN A 206 -2.17 10.44 -21.70
CA ASN A 206 -3.16 11.11 -20.88
C ASN A 206 -4.11 10.05 -20.30
N ALA A 207 -3.62 9.34 -19.28
CA ALA A 207 -4.38 8.33 -18.57
C ALA A 207 -5.14 8.93 -17.39
N GLN A 208 -6.32 8.39 -17.12
CA GLN A 208 -7.05 8.67 -15.90
C GLN A 208 -7.87 7.45 -15.53
N GLU A 209 -7.49 6.82 -14.42
CA GLU A 209 -8.11 5.59 -13.94
C GLU A 209 -8.94 5.86 -12.68
N ARG A 210 -9.87 4.96 -12.41
CA ARG A 210 -10.75 4.99 -11.24
C ARG A 210 -10.62 3.66 -10.50
N TYR A 211 -10.51 3.75 -9.19
CA TYR A 211 -10.42 2.61 -8.29
C TYR A 211 -11.44 2.74 -7.18
N LEU A 212 -11.92 1.60 -6.69
CA LEU A 212 -12.66 1.50 -5.45
C LEU A 212 -11.79 0.78 -4.44
N ILE A 213 -11.66 1.35 -3.24
CA ILE A 213 -11.07 0.69 -2.08
C ILE A 213 -12.11 0.76 -0.95
N PRO A 214 -12.50 -0.37 -0.32
CA PRO A 214 -13.43 -0.33 0.81
C PRO A 214 -12.88 0.54 1.93
N VAL A 215 -13.73 1.37 2.53
CA VAL A 215 -13.31 2.22 3.66
C VAL A 215 -12.84 1.35 4.82
N ARG A 216 -13.61 0.30 5.13
CA ARG A 216 -13.29 -0.70 6.13
C ARG A 216 -13.01 -2.02 5.42
N PRO A 217 -11.75 -2.51 5.39
CA PRO A 217 -11.45 -3.79 4.78
C PRO A 217 -12.07 -4.95 5.56
N THR A 218 -12.43 -6.02 4.85
CA THR A 218 -13.08 -7.20 5.43
C THR A 218 -12.26 -8.44 5.11
N ILE A 219 -11.66 -9.06 6.13
CA ILE A 219 -10.94 -10.32 5.97
C ILE A 219 -11.88 -11.46 5.58
N GLN A 220 -11.44 -12.29 4.63
CA GLN A 220 -12.17 -13.42 4.08
C GLN A 220 -11.61 -14.73 4.62
N ALA A 221 -12.46 -15.76 4.65
CA ALA A 221 -12.03 -17.08 5.10
C ALA A 221 -11.09 -17.80 4.11
N ASN A 222 -11.08 -17.38 2.84
CA ASN A 222 -10.19 -17.90 1.81
C ASN A 222 -9.65 -16.73 1.01
N SER A 223 -8.39 -16.86 0.59
CA SER A 223 -7.76 -15.93 -0.32
C SER A 223 -8.33 -16.02 -1.74
N THR A 224 -8.23 -14.91 -2.46
CA THR A 224 -8.56 -14.75 -3.89
C THR A 224 -7.27 -14.52 -4.66
N THR A 225 -6.89 -15.47 -5.53
CA THR A 225 -5.76 -15.30 -6.46
C THR A 225 -6.03 -14.16 -7.43
N LEU A 226 -5.08 -13.21 -7.55
CA LEU A 226 -5.16 -12.10 -8.50
C LEU A 226 -4.84 -12.57 -9.92
N GLY A 227 -5.34 -11.83 -10.91
CA GLY A 227 -5.03 -12.12 -12.30
C GLY A 227 -3.68 -11.53 -12.69
N ASP A 228 -2.94 -12.24 -13.54
CA ASP A 228 -1.64 -11.84 -14.08
C ASP A 228 -1.77 -11.19 -15.46
N GLY A 229 -2.99 -11.12 -15.97
CA GLY A 229 -3.33 -10.51 -17.24
C GLY A 229 -3.56 -11.55 -18.34
N PRO A 230 -4.17 -11.13 -19.45
CA PRO A 230 -4.74 -12.05 -20.44
C PRO A 230 -3.72 -12.92 -21.18
N THR A 231 -2.44 -12.57 -21.16
CA THR A 231 -1.38 -13.37 -21.78
C THR A 231 -0.77 -14.41 -20.83
N LEU A 232 -0.99 -14.27 -19.52
CA LEU A 232 -0.45 -15.14 -18.48
C LEU A 232 -1.54 -16.01 -17.82
N ASP A 233 -2.76 -15.47 -17.71
CA ASP A 233 -3.89 -16.13 -17.05
C ASP A 233 -4.30 -17.45 -17.71
N GLN A 234 -4.61 -18.45 -16.89
CA GLN A 234 -5.08 -19.74 -17.38
C GLN A 234 -6.55 -19.66 -17.80
N ALA A 235 -6.83 -20.09 -19.03
CA ALA A 235 -8.18 -20.12 -19.56
C ALA A 235 -9.14 -20.97 -18.71
N GLY A 236 -10.22 -20.36 -18.22
CA GLY A 236 -11.25 -21.03 -17.43
C GLY A 236 -11.03 -21.00 -15.92
N VAL A 237 -9.96 -20.37 -15.44
CA VAL A 237 -9.78 -20.03 -14.03
C VAL A 237 -10.40 -18.66 -13.76
N SER A 238 -11.06 -18.50 -12.62
CA SER A 238 -11.60 -17.21 -12.17
C SER A 238 -10.56 -16.56 -11.27
N TYR A 239 -10.07 -15.40 -11.69
CA TYR A 239 -9.12 -14.59 -10.95
C TYR A 239 -9.80 -13.36 -10.34
N GLY A 240 -9.18 -12.79 -9.32
CA GLY A 240 -9.46 -11.44 -8.82
C GLY A 240 -8.93 -10.35 -9.77
N PRO A 241 -8.89 -9.09 -9.31
CA PRO A 241 -8.49 -7.97 -10.14
C PRO A 241 -7.02 -8.04 -10.55
N LEU A 242 -6.67 -7.33 -11.63
CA LEU A 242 -5.29 -7.20 -12.11
C LEU A 242 -4.47 -6.19 -11.30
N VAL A 243 -5.13 -5.30 -10.57
CA VAL A 243 -4.45 -4.23 -9.83
C VAL A 243 -4.25 -4.70 -8.40
N ARG A 244 -2.99 -4.65 -7.92
CA ARG A 244 -2.58 -5.11 -6.58
C ARG A 244 -2.87 -4.08 -5.49
N GLY A 245 -2.96 -2.82 -5.87
CA GLY A 245 -3.24 -1.71 -4.96
C GLY A 245 -2.79 -0.37 -5.51
N LEU A 246 -2.86 0.65 -4.67
CA LEU A 246 -2.43 2.01 -4.98
C LEU A 246 -1.37 2.47 -3.98
N ALA A 247 -0.30 3.07 -4.50
CA ALA A 247 0.60 3.88 -3.69
C ALA A 247 -0.08 5.19 -3.27
N PHE A 248 0.45 5.87 -2.25
CA PHE A 248 -0.13 7.13 -1.76
C PHE A 248 -0.14 8.27 -2.79
N ASN A 249 0.71 8.22 -3.80
CA ASN A 249 0.68 9.15 -4.94
C ASN A 249 -0.41 8.80 -5.99
N GLY A 250 -1.22 7.78 -5.72
CA GLY A 250 -2.33 7.32 -6.57
C GLY A 250 -1.90 6.48 -7.76
N VAL A 251 -0.60 6.20 -7.93
CA VAL A 251 -0.12 5.29 -8.97
C VAL A 251 -0.39 3.85 -8.54
N ARG A 252 -0.85 3.02 -9.48
CA ARG A 252 -1.17 1.62 -9.20
C ARG A 252 0.08 0.75 -9.12
N PHE A 253 0.03 -0.21 -8.19
CA PHE A 253 0.84 -1.43 -8.23
C PHE A 253 0.15 -2.43 -9.14
N ASP A 254 0.85 -2.83 -10.19
CA ASP A 254 0.27 -3.55 -11.32
C ASP A 254 0.67 -5.02 -11.36
N HIS A 255 0.00 -5.75 -12.25
CA HIS A 255 0.29 -7.15 -12.54
C HIS A 255 1.67 -7.37 -13.19
N PRO A 256 2.22 -8.60 -13.12
CA PRO A 256 3.45 -9.01 -13.78
C PRO A 256 3.51 -8.54 -15.22
N ALA A 257 4.69 -8.09 -15.64
CA ALA A 257 4.99 -7.96 -17.06
C ALA A 257 5.11 -9.35 -17.71
N ASP A 258 4.59 -9.52 -18.91
CA ASP A 258 4.83 -10.73 -19.70
C ASP A 258 6.21 -10.66 -20.35
N VAL A 259 7.24 -10.99 -19.57
CA VAL A 259 8.65 -10.99 -19.99
C VAL A 259 8.87 -11.84 -21.23
N ASN A 260 8.18 -12.99 -21.36
CA ASN A 260 8.33 -13.85 -22.53
C ASN A 260 7.84 -13.17 -23.81
N THR A 261 6.70 -12.49 -23.75
CA THR A 261 6.18 -11.71 -24.88
C THR A 261 7.12 -10.55 -25.25
N ILE A 262 7.68 -9.85 -24.26
CA ILE A 262 8.65 -8.77 -24.49
C ILE A 262 9.92 -9.30 -25.19
N LEU A 263 10.49 -10.39 -24.68
CA LEU A 263 11.69 -11.01 -25.24
C LEU A 263 11.46 -11.61 -26.63
N ALA A 264 10.24 -12.08 -26.94
CA ALA A 264 9.89 -12.57 -28.29
C ALA A 264 10.00 -11.48 -29.37
N GLY A 265 9.80 -10.21 -28.99
CA GLY A 265 10.04 -9.04 -29.84
C GLY A 265 11.50 -8.59 -29.90
N TYR A 266 12.42 -9.26 -29.20
CA TYR A 266 13.78 -8.74 -28.93
C TYR A 266 13.72 -7.33 -28.32
N GLN A 267 12.73 -7.07 -27.47
CA GLN A 267 12.60 -5.81 -26.76
C GLN A 267 13.11 -5.97 -25.32
N ILE A 268 13.45 -4.85 -24.72
CA ILE A 268 13.68 -4.69 -23.28
C ILE A 268 12.74 -3.58 -22.85
N ALA A 269 11.90 -3.83 -21.84
CA ALA A 269 10.91 -2.87 -21.34
C ALA A 269 11.21 -2.57 -19.85
N PRO A 270 12.24 -1.75 -19.59
CA PRO A 270 12.67 -1.51 -18.23
C PRO A 270 11.63 -0.72 -17.45
N VAL A 271 11.66 -0.93 -16.14
CA VAL A 271 11.09 0.02 -15.18
C VAL A 271 12.17 1.04 -14.79
N ASP A 272 11.80 2.19 -14.27
CA ASP A 272 12.77 3.15 -13.72
C ASP A 272 13.21 2.76 -12.30
N ASP A 273 14.04 3.60 -11.70
CA ASP A 273 14.54 3.42 -10.33
C ASP A 273 13.45 3.48 -9.25
N ALA A 274 12.23 3.93 -9.58
CA ALA A 274 11.08 3.85 -8.68
C ALA A 274 10.29 2.55 -8.86
N GLY A 275 10.67 1.70 -9.81
CA GLY A 275 10.04 0.42 -10.12
C GLY A 275 8.85 0.55 -11.05
N GLY A 276 8.70 1.69 -11.76
CA GLY A 276 7.58 1.92 -12.67
C GLY A 276 7.94 2.24 -14.11
N HIS A 277 6.98 2.09 -15.01
CA HIS A 277 7.07 2.57 -16.38
C HIS A 277 5.73 3.06 -16.90
N VAL A 278 5.75 3.66 -18.09
CA VAL A 278 4.55 4.19 -18.74
C VAL A 278 4.06 3.21 -19.81
N ASN A 279 2.74 3.00 -19.87
CA ASN A 279 2.11 2.46 -21.07
C ASN A 279 0.95 3.36 -21.52
N ASN A 280 0.49 3.19 -22.77
CA ASN A 280 -0.44 4.12 -23.41
C ASN A 280 -1.86 4.10 -22.85
N ARG A 281 -2.25 3.00 -22.20
CA ARG A 281 -3.62 2.84 -21.69
C ARG A 281 -3.73 3.34 -20.26
N LEU A 282 -2.69 3.09 -19.45
CA LEU A 282 -2.74 3.17 -18.00
C LEU A 282 -1.88 4.31 -17.45
N GLY A 283 -1.01 4.90 -18.27
CA GLY A 283 -0.03 5.87 -17.82
C GLY A 283 1.10 5.19 -17.05
N TYR A 284 1.70 5.93 -16.12
CA TYR A 284 2.75 5.41 -15.26
C TYR A 284 2.19 4.42 -14.22
N HIS A 285 2.85 3.29 -14.00
CA HIS A 285 2.44 2.27 -13.03
C HIS A 285 3.66 1.49 -12.54
N TYR A 286 3.58 0.94 -11.34
CA TYR A 286 4.68 0.20 -10.72
C TYR A 286 4.56 -1.30 -10.94
N HIS A 287 5.69 -1.94 -11.19
CA HIS A 287 5.90 -3.39 -11.10
C HIS A 287 6.68 -3.80 -9.84
N GLY A 288 7.14 -2.83 -9.05
CA GLY A 288 7.78 -3.08 -7.76
C GLY A 288 7.96 -1.80 -6.93
N ASP A 289 8.32 -1.97 -5.66
CA ASP A 289 8.62 -0.88 -4.74
C ASP A 289 10.14 -0.76 -4.50
N MET A 290 10.74 0.32 -4.99
CA MET A 290 12.20 0.51 -4.99
C MET A 290 12.72 1.53 -3.97
N GLY A 291 11.88 2.05 -3.07
CA GLY A 291 12.34 3.03 -2.07
C GLY A 291 11.95 4.47 -2.32
N LEU A 292 11.47 4.80 -3.51
CA LEU A 292 11.31 6.20 -3.94
C LEU A 292 9.89 6.76 -3.76
N THR A 293 8.89 5.89 -3.61
CA THR A 293 7.51 6.31 -3.36
C THR A 293 7.34 6.85 -1.94
N THR A 294 6.31 7.66 -1.73
CA THR A 294 5.93 8.14 -0.40
C THR A 294 5.68 6.97 0.56
N ARG A 295 6.25 7.07 1.76
CA ARG A 295 6.31 6.00 2.76
C ARG A 295 5.92 6.51 4.14
N ILE A 296 5.06 5.77 4.84
CA ILE A 296 4.67 6.07 6.22
C ILE A 296 5.48 5.18 7.17
N ALA A 297 6.50 5.79 7.79
CA ALA A 297 7.34 5.12 8.76
C ALA A 297 6.54 4.64 9.97
N GLN A 298 6.87 3.44 10.45
CA GLN A 298 6.22 2.82 11.60
C GLN A 298 7.04 3.07 12.87
N ALA A 299 6.38 3.44 13.96
CA ALA A 299 7.05 3.87 15.19
C ALA A 299 7.84 2.75 15.91
N ASP A 300 7.44 1.49 15.70
CA ASP A 300 8.05 0.29 16.27
C ASP A 300 9.18 -0.29 15.38
N GLY A 301 9.48 0.34 14.24
CA GLY A 301 10.51 -0.12 13.30
C GLY A 301 10.03 -1.17 12.30
N HIS A 302 8.73 -1.47 12.26
CA HIS A 302 8.14 -2.27 11.20
C HIS A 302 8.41 -1.66 9.80
N ALA A 303 8.24 -2.45 8.74
CA ALA A 303 8.34 -1.96 7.38
C ALA A 303 7.43 -0.73 7.18
N PRO A 304 7.84 0.29 6.40
CA PRO A 304 6.98 1.43 6.13
C PRO A 304 5.78 1.00 5.29
N MET A 305 4.63 1.62 5.56
CA MET A 305 3.45 1.49 4.71
C MET A 305 3.68 2.29 3.43
N ILE A 306 3.31 1.72 2.28
CA ILE A 306 3.53 2.30 0.94
C ILE A 306 2.22 2.61 0.20
N GLY A 307 1.10 2.07 0.70
CA GLY A 307 -0.20 2.23 0.06
C GLY A 307 -1.26 1.29 0.63
N TYR A 308 -2.32 1.09 -0.15
CA TYR A 308 -3.41 0.17 0.17
C TYR A 308 -3.64 -0.81 -0.98
N ALA A 309 -3.89 -2.07 -0.66
CA ALA A 309 -4.39 -3.04 -1.61
C ALA A 309 -5.84 -2.68 -2.00
N LEU A 310 -6.34 -3.18 -3.13
CA LEU A 310 -7.72 -2.84 -3.55
C LEU A 310 -8.80 -3.43 -2.65
N ASP A 311 -8.45 -4.40 -1.82
CA ASP A 311 -9.31 -4.93 -0.76
C ASP A 311 -9.28 -4.08 0.54
N GLY A 312 -8.51 -2.98 0.56
CA GLY A 312 -8.42 -2.01 1.64
C GLY A 312 -7.40 -2.34 2.74
N HIS A 313 -6.78 -3.52 2.72
CA HIS A 313 -5.70 -3.82 3.66
C HIS A 313 -4.43 -3.04 3.30
N GLY A 314 -3.63 -2.70 4.31
CA GLY A 314 -2.41 -1.93 4.10
C GLY A 314 -1.36 -2.70 3.30
N LEU A 315 -0.68 -2.01 2.37
CA LEU A 315 0.51 -2.50 1.69
C LEU A 315 1.76 -1.93 2.36
N TYR A 316 2.69 -2.80 2.69
CA TYR A 316 3.94 -2.47 3.35
C TYR A 316 5.13 -2.88 2.47
N ALA A 317 6.22 -2.13 2.59
CA ALA A 317 7.47 -2.46 1.93
C ALA A 317 7.99 -3.84 2.37
N GLN A 318 8.84 -4.45 1.55
CA GLN A 318 9.39 -5.78 1.83
C GLN A 318 10.15 -5.84 3.17
N TYR A 319 10.95 -4.80 3.46
CA TYR A 319 11.88 -4.82 4.58
C TYR A 319 11.51 -3.81 5.68
N ASP A 320 11.77 -4.24 6.92
CA ASP A 320 11.78 -3.39 8.11
C ASP A 320 12.93 -2.35 8.05
N VAL A 321 13.01 -1.47 9.06
CA VAL A 321 14.07 -0.44 9.13
C VAL A 321 15.50 -1.00 9.26
N ASN A 322 15.64 -2.29 9.56
CA ASN A 322 16.90 -3.01 9.71
C ASN A 322 17.24 -3.87 8.48
N GLY A 323 16.40 -3.89 7.44
CA GLY A 323 16.59 -4.72 6.25
C GLY A 323 16.12 -6.17 6.39
N ASN A 324 15.26 -6.47 7.37
CA ASN A 324 14.69 -7.81 7.54
C ASN A 324 13.30 -7.92 6.94
N GLU A 325 13.02 -9.06 6.31
CA GLU A 325 11.68 -9.42 5.85
C GLU A 325 10.93 -10.14 6.98
N PRO A 326 9.60 -9.95 7.14
CA PRO A 326 8.82 -10.71 8.10
C PRO A 326 8.90 -12.22 7.83
N THR A 327 8.92 -13.02 8.90
CA THR A 327 9.12 -14.48 8.80
C THR A 327 7.85 -15.29 8.92
N ASP A 328 6.72 -14.64 9.19
CA ASP A 328 5.43 -15.22 9.52
C ASP A 328 4.33 -14.86 8.50
N LEU A 329 4.75 -14.51 7.28
CA LEU A 329 3.86 -14.21 6.17
C LEU A 329 3.10 -15.46 5.70
N ASP A 330 1.82 -15.29 5.38
CA ASP A 330 0.96 -16.30 4.75
C ASP A 330 1.20 -16.41 3.23
N GLU A 331 0.37 -17.20 2.53
CA GLU A 331 0.50 -17.40 1.09
C GLU A 331 0.25 -16.13 0.26
N CYS A 332 -0.49 -15.15 0.77
CA CYS A 332 -0.68 -13.85 0.14
C CYS A 332 0.36 -12.83 0.59
N ARG A 333 1.39 -13.27 1.32
CA ARG A 333 2.39 -12.41 1.92
C ARG A 333 1.82 -11.38 2.90
N GLY A 334 0.71 -11.70 3.56
CA GLY A 334 0.23 -10.91 4.68
C GLY A 334 0.39 -11.62 6.00
N HIS A 335 0.16 -10.87 7.06
CA HIS A 335 0.07 -11.36 8.42
C HIS A 335 -0.75 -10.38 9.27
N TYR A 336 -1.01 -10.74 10.52
CA TYR A 336 -1.80 -9.97 11.45
C TYR A 336 -0.98 -9.57 12.67
N ASP A 337 -1.13 -8.31 13.09
CA ASP A 337 -0.71 -7.85 14.42
C ASP A 337 -1.78 -6.91 15.04
N GLU A 338 -1.69 -6.70 16.35
CA GLU A 338 -2.66 -5.91 17.16
C GLU A 338 -2.56 -4.39 16.92
N ILE A 339 -1.62 -3.91 16.11
CA ILE A 339 -1.46 -2.48 15.79
C ILE A 339 -2.02 -2.19 14.41
N ARG A 340 -1.74 -3.05 13.44
CA ARG A 340 -2.01 -2.85 12.01
C ARG A 340 -3.25 -3.59 11.54
N GLY A 341 -3.67 -4.61 12.27
CA GLY A 341 -4.58 -5.61 11.74
C GLY A 341 -3.88 -6.47 10.70
N TYR A 342 -4.68 -7.11 9.84
CA TYR A 342 -4.15 -7.86 8.71
C TYR A 342 -3.62 -6.89 7.62
N HIS A 343 -2.40 -7.13 7.15
CA HIS A 343 -1.73 -6.31 6.15
C HIS A 343 -0.71 -7.12 5.35
N TYR A 344 -0.35 -6.63 4.16
CA TYR A 344 0.53 -7.33 3.22
C TYR A 344 1.93 -6.71 3.16
N HIS A 345 2.92 -7.53 2.82
CA HIS A 345 4.26 -7.12 2.43
C HIS A 345 4.54 -7.44 0.98
N VAL A 346 4.93 -6.42 0.22
CA VAL A 346 5.24 -6.59 -1.21
C VAL A 346 6.44 -7.50 -1.44
N MET A 347 6.43 -8.18 -2.58
CA MET A 347 7.56 -8.92 -3.10
C MET A 347 8.64 -7.99 -3.68
N PRO A 348 9.89 -8.46 -3.79
CA PRO A 348 10.94 -7.73 -4.49
C PRO A 348 10.68 -7.69 -6.01
N LEU A 349 11.16 -6.64 -6.67
CA LEU A 349 10.92 -6.40 -8.10
C LEU A 349 11.39 -7.57 -9.00
N GLU A 350 12.48 -8.25 -8.65
CA GLU A 350 12.99 -9.39 -9.44
C GLU A 350 12.01 -10.57 -9.54
N ASN A 351 11.02 -10.65 -8.65
CA ASN A 351 9.95 -11.65 -8.75
C ASN A 351 9.00 -11.36 -9.92
N ASN A 352 9.02 -10.14 -10.47
CA ASN A 352 8.06 -9.66 -11.46
C ASN A 352 6.62 -9.80 -10.95
N GLU A 353 6.40 -9.71 -9.66
CA GLU A 353 5.10 -9.77 -9.00
C GLU A 353 5.22 -8.96 -7.72
N ILE A 354 4.15 -8.26 -7.35
CA ILE A 354 4.06 -7.47 -6.12
C ILE A 354 3.27 -8.24 -5.06
N LEU A 355 2.16 -8.88 -5.47
CA LEU A 355 1.21 -9.56 -4.60
C LEU A 355 0.38 -10.57 -5.41
N GLU A 356 0.31 -11.83 -4.96
CA GLU A 356 -0.38 -12.91 -5.70
C GLU A 356 -1.86 -13.07 -5.35
N CYS A 357 -2.30 -12.62 -4.16
CA CYS A 357 -3.67 -12.80 -3.72
C CYS A 357 -4.15 -11.76 -2.70
N TYR A 358 -5.48 -11.64 -2.60
CA TYR A 358 -6.16 -10.90 -1.54
C TYR A 358 -6.79 -11.85 -0.53
N HIS A 359 -6.59 -11.59 0.75
CA HIS A 359 -7.40 -12.10 1.86
C HIS A 359 -8.55 -11.17 2.23
N GLY A 360 -8.68 -9.98 1.62
CA GLY A 360 -9.84 -9.11 1.81
C GLY A 360 -10.89 -9.21 0.70
N ALA A 361 -12.11 -8.74 0.99
CA ALA A 361 -13.12 -8.48 -0.05
C ALA A 361 -12.85 -7.14 -0.73
N TRP A 362 -12.95 -7.11 -2.06
CA TRP A 362 -12.59 -5.96 -2.90
C TRP A 362 -13.80 -5.45 -3.70
N ALA A 363 -13.69 -4.28 -4.35
CA ALA A 363 -14.73 -3.72 -5.21
C ALA A 363 -14.16 -3.26 -6.56
N GLU A 364 -15.00 -3.27 -7.62
CA GLU A 364 -14.68 -2.80 -8.98
C GLU A 364 -15.66 -1.73 -9.48
#